data_AF-A0A3B9SRR5-F1
#
_entry.id   AF-A0A3B9SRR5-F1
#
_cell.length_a   1.000
_cell.length_b   1.000
_cell.length_c   1.000
_cell.angle_alpha   90.00
_cell.angle_beta   90.00
_cell.angle_gamma   90.00
#
_symmetry.space_group_name_H-M   'P 1'
#
loop_
_entity.id
_entity.type
_entity.pdbx_description
1 polymer ?
#
loop_
_entity_poly.entity_id
_entity_poly.type
_entity_poly.pdbx_seq_one_letter_code
_entity_poly.pdbx_strand_id
1 'polypeptide(L)'
;SVALLGEGVLIYHHIWPEYLTGRVTYLPTITSFPRGAAVAALGRQILQANGGTDPMQLKPYYLRLSEAEIKWFKGQLSGEKK
;
A
#
# COMPACT_ATOMS: atom_id res chain seq x y z
N SER A 1 -15.92 -15.83 5.61
CA SER A 1 -16.33 -14.43 5.46
C SER A 1 -15.10 -13.63 5.04
N VAL A 2 -15.31 -12.49 4.37
CA VAL A 2 -14.26 -11.58 3.88
C VAL A 2 -14.52 -10.22 4.50
N ALA A 3 -13.56 -9.70 5.25
CA ALA A 3 -13.63 -8.34 5.78
C ALA A 3 -12.97 -7.37 4.79
N LEU A 4 -13.69 -6.33 4.41
CA LEU A 4 -13.20 -5.32 3.47
C LEU A 4 -12.80 -4.04 4.23
N LEU A 5 -11.65 -3.49 3.85
CA LEU A 5 -10.98 -2.35 4.47
C LEU A 5 -10.48 -1.35 3.41
N GLY A 6 -10.40 -0.08 3.77
CA GLY A 6 -9.76 0.96 2.96
C GLY A 6 -10.73 1.75 2.11
N GLU A 7 -10.25 2.90 1.62
CA GLU A 7 -11.07 3.85 0.84
C GLU A 7 -11.65 3.24 -0.44
N GLY A 8 -10.90 2.33 -1.09
CA GLY A 8 -11.36 1.64 -2.29
C GLY A 8 -12.64 0.84 -2.08
N VAL A 9 -12.91 0.37 -0.86
CA VAL A 9 -14.13 -0.39 -0.55
C VAL A 9 -15.38 0.47 -0.68
N LEU A 10 -15.29 1.75 -0.31
CA LEU A 10 -16.38 2.72 -0.45
C LEU A 10 -16.65 3.04 -1.93
N ILE A 11 -15.58 3.28 -2.69
CA ILE A 11 -15.65 3.62 -4.13
C ILE A 11 -16.27 2.46 -4.92
N TYR A 12 -15.84 1.23 -4.63
CA TYR A 12 -16.25 0.03 -5.36
C TYR A 12 -17.36 -0.77 -4.66
N HIS A 13 -18.11 -0.15 -3.74
CA HIS A 13 -19.07 -0.87 -2.89
C HIS A 13 -20.12 -1.66 -3.69
N HIS A 14 -20.45 -1.21 -4.90
CA HIS A 14 -21.41 -1.81 -5.83
C HIS A 14 -20.90 -3.10 -6.50
N ILE A 15 -19.58 -3.32 -6.54
CA ILE A 15 -18.97 -4.48 -7.20
C ILE A 15 -19.02 -5.71 -6.26
N TRP A 16 -18.76 -5.51 -4.97
CA TRP A 16 -18.61 -6.63 -4.04
C TRP A 16 -19.84 -7.54 -3.89
N PRO A 17 -21.08 -7.03 -3.87
CA PRO A 17 -22.27 -7.87 -3.77
C PRO A 17 -22.45 -8.84 -4.94
N GLU A 18 -21.95 -8.52 -6.13
CA GLU A 18 -22.02 -9.37 -7.33
C GLU A 18 -21.19 -10.65 -7.18
N TYR A 19 -20.03 -10.55 -6.52
CA TYR A 19 -19.05 -11.65 -6.43
C TYR A 19 -19.00 -12.31 -5.05
N LEU A 20 -19.44 -11.62 -4.01
CA LEU A 20 -19.23 -12.01 -2.61
C LEU A 20 -20.52 -11.96 -1.77
N THR A 21 -21.67 -12.15 -2.40
CA THR A 21 -23.00 -12.10 -1.75
C THR A 21 -23.03 -12.93 -0.46
N GLY A 22 -23.46 -12.31 0.65
CA GLY A 22 -23.56 -12.96 1.97
C GLY A 22 -22.22 -13.29 2.63
N ARG A 23 -21.08 -12.93 2.02
CA ARG A 23 -19.74 -13.24 2.56
C ARG A 23 -18.95 -11.99 2.95
N VAL A 24 -19.43 -10.79 2.63
CA VAL A 24 -18.73 -9.52 2.90
C VAL A 24 -19.10 -8.95 4.26
N THR A 25 -18.09 -8.48 4.99
CA THR A 25 -18.24 -7.62 6.16
C THR A 25 -17.48 -6.31 5.90
N TYR A 26 -18.20 -5.19 5.93
CA TYR A 26 -17.61 -3.86 5.78
C TYR A 26 -17.14 -3.38 7.14
N LEU A 27 -15.87 -2.99 7.26
CA LEU A 27 -15.32 -2.48 8.50
C LEU A 27 -15.41 -0.94 8.58
N PRO A 28 -15.50 -0.34 9.78
CA PRO A 28 -15.49 1.11 9.94
C PRO A 28 -14.22 1.75 9.39
N THR A 29 -14.30 2.95 8.80
CA THR A 29 -13.16 3.64 8.16
C THR A 29 -11.94 3.79 9.06
N ILE A 30 -12.12 3.95 10.38
CA ILE A 30 -11.02 4.04 11.34
C ILE A 30 -10.12 2.78 11.35
N THR A 31 -10.65 1.64 10.92
CA THR A 31 -9.88 0.40 10.81
C THR A 31 -8.91 0.40 9.62
N SER A 32 -9.09 1.32 8.66
CA SER A 32 -8.23 1.46 7.47
C SER A 32 -6.85 2.01 7.80
N PHE A 33 -6.70 2.65 8.96
CA PHE A 33 -5.41 3.15 9.42
C PHE A 33 -4.58 2.02 10.03
N PRO A 34 -3.33 1.81 9.58
CA PRO A 34 -2.46 0.81 10.15
C PRO A 34 -2.19 1.12 11.63
N ARG A 35 -2.50 0.17 12.52
CA ARG A 35 -2.25 0.32 13.95
C ARG A 35 -0.84 -0.18 14.29
N GLY A 36 -0.14 0.55 15.16
CA GLY A 36 1.19 0.16 15.63
C GLY A 36 1.24 -1.27 16.20
N ALA A 37 0.19 -1.71 16.90
CA ALA A 37 0.10 -3.08 17.41
C ALA A 37 0.06 -4.14 16.29
N ALA A 38 -0.64 -3.88 15.19
CA ALA A 38 -0.68 -4.79 14.04
C ALA A 38 0.69 -4.83 13.34
N VAL A 39 1.35 -3.68 13.18
CA VAL A 39 2.71 -3.59 12.62
C VAL A 39 3.71 -4.36 13.49
N ALA A 40 3.66 -4.20 14.81
CA ALA A 40 4.55 -4.90 15.73
C ALA A 40 4.31 -6.43 15.72
N ALA A 41 3.05 -6.87 15.62
CA ALA A 41 2.71 -8.29 15.51
C ALA A 41 3.30 -8.91 14.23
N LEU A 42 3.12 -8.23 13.09
CA LEU A 42 3.72 -8.66 11.81
C LEU A 42 5.25 -8.68 11.88
N GLY A 43 5.87 -7.63 12.43
CA GLY A 43 7.31 -7.56 12.60
C GLY A 43 7.87 -8.69 13.45
N ARG A 44 7.18 -9.04 14.56
CA ARG A 44 7.55 -10.18 15.40
C ARG A 44 7.52 -11.50 14.63
N GLN A 45 6.47 -11.74 13.83
CA GLN A 45 6.37 -12.96 13.01
C GLN A 45 7.52 -13.07 12.00
N ILE A 46 7.87 -11.96 11.33
CA ILE A 46 8.98 -11.91 10.37
C ILE A 46 10.31 -12.22 11.06
N LEU A 47 10.57 -11.59 12.22
CA LEU A 47 11.79 -11.82 12.99
C LEU A 47 11.92 -13.27 13.48
N GLN A 48 10.82 -13.87 13.95
CA GLN A 48 10.80 -15.27 14.40
C GLN A 48 11.10 -16.26 13.28
N ALA A 49 10.80 -15.90 12.03
CA ALA A 49 11.14 -16.68 10.85
C ALA A 49 12.57 -16.44 10.34
N ASN A 50 13.45 -15.84 11.16
CA ASN A 50 14.80 -15.37 10.78
C ASN A 50 14.80 -14.41 9.58
N GLY A 51 13.70 -13.67 9.36
CA GLY A 51 13.58 -12.63 8.36
C GLY A 51 13.98 -11.25 8.88
N GLY A 52 13.76 -10.24 8.04
CA GLY A 52 14.09 -8.84 8.32
C GLY A 52 15.23 -8.31 7.45
N THR A 53 15.60 -7.06 7.66
CA THR A 53 16.75 -6.43 6.99
C THR A 53 17.59 -5.70 8.02
N ASP A 54 18.89 -5.61 7.76
CA ASP A 54 19.77 -4.69 8.48
C ASP A 54 19.16 -3.27 8.37
N PRO A 55 18.94 -2.56 9.50
CA PRO A 55 18.47 -1.18 9.50
C PRO A 55 19.27 -0.26 8.57
N MET A 56 20.57 -0.48 8.43
CA MET A 56 21.44 0.32 7.54
C MET A 56 21.19 0.04 6.05
N GLN A 57 20.55 -1.09 5.73
CA GLN A 57 20.18 -1.49 4.37
C GLN A 57 18.71 -1.19 4.04
N LEU A 58 17.94 -0.67 4.99
CA LEU A 58 16.52 -0.38 4.78
C LEU A 58 16.35 0.72 3.74
N LYS A 59 15.69 0.40 2.63
CA LYS A 59 15.39 1.34 1.55
C LYS A 59 13.87 1.44 1.35
N PRO A 60 13.32 2.64 1.12
CA PRO A 60 11.92 2.78 0.75
C PRO A 60 11.62 2.04 -0.57
N TYR A 61 10.47 1.40 -0.65
CA TYR A 61 9.96 0.86 -1.91
C TYR A 61 9.18 1.94 -2.66
N TYR A 62 9.81 2.56 -3.64
CA TYR A 62 9.19 3.62 -4.45
C TYR A 62 8.27 3.01 -5.51
N LEU A 63 6.96 3.20 -5.34
CA LEU A 63 5.94 2.76 -6.30
C LEU A 63 5.86 3.65 -7.55
N ARG A 64 6.38 4.87 -7.47
CA ARG A 64 6.44 5.84 -8.56
C ARG A 64 7.80 6.53 -8.60
N LEU A 65 8.15 7.03 -9.77
CA LEU A 65 9.30 7.91 -9.93
C LEU A 65 9.16 9.17 -9.05
N SER A 66 10.31 9.66 -8.58
CA SER A 66 10.39 10.93 -7.89
C SER A 66 10.05 12.09 -8.83
N GLU A 67 9.65 13.24 -8.26
CA GLU A 67 9.39 14.45 -9.03
C GLU A 67 10.61 14.91 -9.84
N ALA A 68 11.82 14.70 -9.30
CA ALA A 68 13.08 15.03 -9.98
C ALA A 68 13.27 14.16 -11.23
N GLU A 69 13.06 12.84 -11.10
CA GLU A 69 13.15 11.91 -12.23
C GLU A 69 12.07 12.21 -13.28
N ILE A 70 10.84 12.50 -12.87
CA ILE A 70 9.75 12.89 -13.79
C ILE A 70 10.13 14.15 -14.60
N LYS A 71 10.67 15.17 -13.94
CA LYS A 71 11.11 16.41 -14.61
C LYS A 71 12.28 16.16 -15.56
N TRP A 72 13.24 15.33 -15.17
CA TRP A 72 14.37 14.97 -16.01
C TRP A 72 13.93 14.25 -17.30
N PHE A 73 13.04 13.25 -17.18
CA PHE A 73 12.46 12.58 -18.35
C PHE A 73 11.70 13.55 -19.26
N LYS A 74 10.91 14.48 -18.68
CA LYS A 74 10.21 15.50 -19.46
C LYS A 74 11.18 16.46 -20.18
N GLY A 75 12.27 16.86 -19.54
CA GLY A 75 13.32 17.69 -20.14
C GLY A 75 14.04 16.99 -21.31
N GLN A 76 14.29 15.68 -21.21
CA GLN A 76 14.84 14.89 -22.32
C GLN A 76 13.88 14.78 -23.51
N LEU A 77 12.58 14.59 -23.23
CA LEU A 77 11.53 14.57 -24.27
C LEU A 77 11.25 15.96 -24.86
N SER A 78 11.54 17.02 -24.11
CA SER A 78 11.36 18.42 -24.53
C SER A 78 12.43 18.92 -25.51
N GLY A 79 13.52 18.18 -25.73
CA GLY A 79 14.53 18.54 -26.74
C GLY A 79 15.21 19.90 -26.55
N GLU A 80 15.05 20.57 -25.41
CA GLU A 80 15.78 21.80 -25.10
C GLU A 80 17.22 21.44 -24.71
N LYS A 81 18.04 21.17 -25.74
CA LYS A 81 19.48 21.34 -25.63
C LYS A 81 19.72 22.81 -25.31
N LYS A 82 20.31 23.08 -24.15
CA LYS A 82 21.02 24.35 -23.92
C LYS A 82 22.16 24.49 -24.93
#